data_AF-A0A0J8SQA6-F1
#
_entry.id   AF-A0A0J8SQA6-F1
#
_cell.length_a   1.000
_cell.length_b   1.000
_cell.length_c   1.000
_cell.angle_alpha   90.00
_cell.angle_beta   90.00
_cell.angle_gamma   90.00
#
_symmetry.space_group_name_H-M   'P 1'
#
loop_
_entity.id
_entity.type
_entity.pdbx_description
1 polymer ?
#
loop_
_entity_poly.entity_id
_entity_poly.type
_entity_poly.pdbx_seq_one_letter_code
_entity_poly.pdbx_strand_id
1 'polypeptide(L)'
;MLDHLDTLKEVLIKEFYQLYDHYSDDGIYACSLVFDEFLRVDYLAISTERSIFNDQEDRAQYLSETERWNVAKWRYRTVHSSNNGMTQFRALLDSYFKNQHSFGNPLLEHSKTDQANTLDVLLKLFQQARDALEQDYGLDLNRIVFFIHMPTQPQIEFQSAISLNPESPLRQQFLFSKQPANQPAMSKSFKLNQNDKDLLIDLAQLVKLEAYDYLHVAHQAYLLTLEPHFVDANLYIQKLIQHIAAMATEIDGSCAMTQAEIQERIRQFER
;
A
#
# COMPACT_ATOMS: atom_id res chain seq x y z
N MET A 1 6.42 22.82 15.55
CA MET A 1 5.51 21.71 15.14
C MET A 1 5.10 21.84 13.67
N LEU A 2 4.87 23.06 13.14
CA LEU A 2 4.72 23.30 11.69
C LEU A 2 5.99 22.98 10.87
N ASP A 3 7.18 23.21 11.43
CA ASP A 3 8.45 23.01 10.70
C ASP A 3 8.65 21.60 10.13
N HIS A 4 8.11 20.56 10.78
CA HIS A 4 8.27 19.18 10.32
C HIS A 4 7.46 18.89 9.06
N LEU A 5 6.24 19.44 8.93
CA LEU A 5 5.42 19.23 7.73
C LEU A 5 5.99 20.00 6.53
N ASP A 6 6.50 21.21 6.75
CA ASP A 6 7.17 21.96 5.70
C ASP A 6 8.47 21.28 5.24
N THR A 7 9.25 20.74 6.19
CA THR A 7 10.45 19.95 5.84
C THR A 7 10.07 18.68 5.05
N LEU A 8 8.99 17.99 5.44
CA LEU A 8 8.49 16.81 4.71
C LEU A 8 8.08 17.15 3.27
N LYS A 9 7.37 18.27 3.10
CA LYS A 9 6.98 18.81 1.79
C LYS A 9 8.23 19.12 0.93
N GLU A 10 9.21 19.84 1.49
CA GLU A 10 10.46 20.18 0.78
C GLU A 10 11.23 18.95 0.32
N VAL A 11 11.27 17.90 1.13
CA VAL A 11 11.90 16.63 0.76
C VAL A 11 11.20 16.00 -0.44
N LEU A 12 9.86 15.93 -0.44
CA LEU A 12 9.11 15.38 -1.58
C LEU A 12 9.34 16.19 -2.86
N ILE A 13 9.34 17.53 -2.77
CA ILE A 13 9.63 18.42 -3.89
C ILE A 13 11.02 18.11 -4.46
N LYS A 14 12.03 18.06 -3.59
CA LYS A 14 13.43 17.84 -4.00
C LYS A 14 13.63 16.48 -4.64
N GLU A 15 13.08 15.43 -4.07
CA GLU A 15 13.20 14.06 -4.58
C GLU A 15 12.48 13.89 -5.93
N PHE A 16 11.27 14.46 -6.08
CA PHE A 16 10.60 14.46 -7.37
C PHE A 16 11.36 15.29 -8.41
N TYR A 17 11.83 16.49 -8.05
CA TYR A 17 12.51 17.37 -8.99
C TYR A 17 13.80 16.74 -9.54
N GLN A 18 14.54 15.98 -8.72
CA GLN A 18 15.71 15.23 -9.19
C GLN A 18 15.35 14.19 -10.26
N LEU A 19 14.24 13.47 -10.07
CA LEU A 19 13.74 12.53 -11.08
C LEU A 19 13.25 13.27 -12.32
N TYR A 20 12.57 14.41 -12.13
CA TYR A 20 12.06 15.21 -13.22
C TYR A 20 13.20 15.75 -14.10
N ASP A 21 14.23 16.36 -13.52
CA ASP A 21 15.39 16.92 -14.22
C ASP A 21 16.13 15.87 -15.06
N HIS A 22 16.18 14.62 -14.57
CA HIS A 22 16.89 13.55 -15.27
C HIS A 22 16.07 12.89 -16.39
N TYR A 23 14.73 12.87 -16.26
CA TYR A 23 13.86 12.05 -17.12
C TYR A 23 12.75 12.86 -17.83
N SER A 24 12.75 14.20 -17.74
CA SER A 24 11.72 15.05 -18.36
C SER A 24 11.60 14.82 -19.87
N ASP A 25 12.74 14.66 -20.55
CA ASP A 25 12.81 14.46 -22.00
C ASP A 25 12.25 13.10 -22.45
N ASP A 26 12.19 12.13 -21.53
CA ASP A 26 11.65 10.79 -21.80
C ASP A 26 10.11 10.75 -21.70
N GLY A 27 9.47 11.87 -21.33
CA GLY A 27 8.02 11.99 -21.22
C GLY A 27 7.48 11.28 -19.98
N ILE A 28 7.72 11.84 -18.79
CA ILE A 28 7.16 11.30 -17.55
C ILE A 28 5.63 11.37 -17.62
N TYR A 29 4.97 10.23 -17.39
CA TYR A 29 3.50 10.14 -17.37
C TYR A 29 2.95 9.75 -15.98
N ALA A 30 3.80 9.27 -15.09
CA ALA A 30 3.37 8.85 -13.76
C ALA A 30 4.43 9.06 -12.68
N CYS A 31 3.97 9.38 -11.48
CA CYS A 31 4.76 9.47 -10.26
C CYS A 31 4.01 8.80 -9.11
N SER A 32 4.70 7.93 -8.36
CA SER A 32 4.10 7.20 -7.24
C SER A 32 4.96 7.29 -5.99
N LEU A 33 4.31 7.59 -4.86
CA LEU A 33 4.88 7.39 -3.54
C LEU A 33 4.64 5.94 -3.12
N VAL A 34 5.71 5.17 -3.01
CA VAL A 34 5.67 3.71 -2.83
C VAL A 34 5.86 3.36 -1.36
N PHE A 35 4.97 2.51 -0.86
CA PHE A 35 5.04 1.94 0.48
C PHE A 35 5.56 0.50 0.43
N ASP A 36 6.32 0.13 1.46
CA ASP A 36 6.72 -1.25 1.69
C ASP A 36 5.56 -2.12 2.21
N GLU A 37 5.82 -3.41 2.36
CA GLU A 37 4.84 -4.39 2.89
C GLU A 37 4.41 -4.08 4.34
N PHE A 38 5.20 -3.27 5.05
CA PHE A 38 4.96 -2.84 6.43
C PHE A 38 4.27 -1.46 6.52
N LEU A 39 3.72 -0.96 5.40
CA LEU A 39 3.06 0.35 5.31
C LEU A 39 3.96 1.52 5.69
N ARG A 40 5.27 1.40 5.43
CA ARG A 40 6.22 2.51 5.57
C ARG A 40 6.56 3.06 4.20
N VAL A 41 6.74 4.37 4.12
CA VAL A 41 7.22 5.01 2.90
C VAL A 41 8.61 4.48 2.57
N ASP A 42 8.79 3.99 1.34
CA ASP A 42 10.04 3.40 0.89
C ASP A 42 10.76 4.32 -0.09
N TYR A 43 10.14 4.63 -1.23
CA TYR A 43 10.73 5.47 -2.27
C TYR A 43 9.68 6.21 -3.12
N LEU A 44 10.12 7.23 -3.86
CA LEU A 44 9.37 7.79 -4.98
C LEU A 44 9.81 7.07 -6.27
N ALA A 45 8.84 6.73 -7.12
CA ALA A 45 9.10 6.12 -8.42
C ALA A 45 8.35 6.87 -9.52
N ILE A 46 8.94 6.91 -10.71
CA ILE A 46 8.31 7.48 -11.90
C ILE A 46 8.31 6.47 -13.04
N SER A 47 7.45 6.72 -14.03
CA SER A 47 7.50 6.03 -15.31
C SER A 47 7.38 7.00 -16.47
N THR A 48 8.05 6.66 -17.58
CA THR A 48 8.19 7.50 -18.76
C THR A 48 7.66 6.81 -20.02
N GLU A 49 7.23 7.55 -21.03
CA GLU A 49 6.76 6.95 -22.29
C GLU A 49 7.88 6.13 -22.97
N ARG A 50 9.13 6.60 -22.87
CA ARG A 50 10.30 5.88 -23.39
C ARG A 50 10.54 4.52 -22.71
N SER A 51 10.01 4.31 -21.50
CA SER A 51 10.15 3.02 -20.81
C SER A 51 9.27 1.91 -21.40
N ILE A 52 8.32 2.27 -22.26
CA ILE A 52 7.36 1.35 -22.86
C ILE A 52 7.88 0.88 -24.21
N PHE A 53 7.79 -0.43 -24.47
CA PHE A 53 8.21 -1.00 -25.74
C PHE A 53 7.52 -0.33 -26.93
N ASN A 54 8.33 0.05 -27.91
CA ASN A 54 7.89 0.61 -29.18
C ASN A 54 8.69 -0.04 -30.32
N ASP A 55 8.43 0.34 -31.57
CA ASP A 55 9.04 -0.24 -32.76
C ASP A 55 10.57 -0.02 -32.85
N GLN A 56 11.12 0.90 -32.06
CA GLN A 56 12.56 1.18 -32.00
C GLN A 56 13.20 0.46 -30.81
N GLU A 57 14.24 -0.35 -31.06
CA GLU A 57 15.02 -0.97 -30.00
C GLU A 57 15.75 0.07 -29.16
N ASP A 58 15.30 0.25 -27.91
CA ASP A 58 15.95 1.10 -26.91
C ASP A 58 16.15 0.31 -25.61
N ARG A 59 17.36 0.41 -25.04
CA ARG A 59 17.69 -0.23 -23.75
C ARG A 59 16.89 0.34 -22.58
N ALA A 60 16.36 1.56 -22.74
CA ALA A 60 15.48 2.19 -21.78
C ALA A 60 14.06 1.61 -21.80
N GLN A 61 13.67 0.84 -22.83
CA GLN A 61 12.37 0.16 -22.91
C GLN A 61 12.39 -1.16 -22.15
N TYR A 62 11.48 -1.32 -21.20
CA TYR A 62 11.39 -2.52 -20.37
C TYR A 62 9.96 -2.88 -19.93
N LEU A 63 8.97 -2.03 -20.22
CA LEU A 63 7.56 -2.27 -19.89
C LEU A 63 6.78 -2.59 -21.16
N SER A 64 5.93 -3.60 -21.11
CA SER A 64 4.85 -3.71 -22.08
C SER A 64 3.78 -2.64 -21.81
N GLU A 65 3.02 -2.30 -22.84
CA GLU A 65 1.89 -1.36 -22.72
C GLU A 65 0.86 -1.81 -21.66
N THR A 66 0.64 -3.11 -21.53
CA THR A 66 -0.23 -3.71 -20.50
C THR A 66 0.30 -3.54 -19.07
N GLU A 67 1.60 -3.29 -18.91
CA GLU A 67 2.29 -3.15 -17.63
C GLU A 67 2.63 -1.70 -17.29
N ARG A 68 2.15 -0.75 -18.10
CA ARG A 68 2.30 0.71 -17.91
C ARG A 68 2.08 1.12 -16.44
N TRP A 69 1.02 0.63 -15.82
CA TRP A 69 0.64 1.01 -14.45
C TRP A 69 1.09 0.02 -13.36
N ASN A 70 2.02 -0.88 -13.67
CA ASN A 70 2.61 -1.81 -12.72
C ASN A 70 3.85 -1.21 -12.05
N VAL A 71 3.62 -0.52 -10.93
CA VAL A 71 4.65 0.20 -10.16
C VAL A 71 5.82 -0.70 -9.75
N ALA A 72 5.58 -1.99 -9.46
CA ALA A 72 6.63 -2.92 -9.07
C ALA A 72 7.67 -3.18 -10.18
N LYS A 73 7.31 -2.89 -11.44
CA LYS A 73 8.21 -3.05 -12.59
C LYS A 73 8.97 -1.76 -12.94
N TRP A 74 8.57 -0.62 -12.40
CA TRP A 74 9.21 0.67 -12.69
C TRP A 74 10.64 0.71 -12.17
N ARG A 75 11.57 1.13 -13.03
CA ARG A 75 13.01 1.14 -12.73
C ARG A 75 13.51 2.48 -12.19
N TYR A 76 12.83 3.57 -12.54
CA TYR A 76 13.25 4.92 -12.17
C TYR A 76 12.66 5.27 -10.80
N ARG A 77 13.53 5.26 -9.79
CA ARG A 77 13.18 5.48 -8.39
C ARG A 77 14.26 6.23 -7.66
N THR A 78 13.90 6.91 -6.57
CA THR A 78 14.85 7.54 -5.66
C THR A 78 15.80 6.48 -5.10
N VAL A 79 17.11 6.67 -5.25
CA VAL A 79 18.13 5.67 -4.91
C VAL A 79 18.35 5.63 -3.40
N HIS A 80 18.38 4.43 -2.79
CA HIS A 80 18.82 4.24 -1.40
C HIS A 80 20.33 4.52 -1.27
N SER A 81 20.70 5.78 -1.16
CA SER A 81 22.01 6.18 -0.62
C SER A 81 21.86 6.54 0.85
N SER A 82 22.96 6.47 1.62
CA SER A 82 23.00 6.84 3.05
C SER A 82 22.60 8.30 3.35
N ASN A 83 22.35 9.11 2.31
CA ASN A 83 21.90 10.50 2.37
C ASN A 83 20.60 10.74 1.56
N ASN A 84 19.78 9.70 1.35
CA ASN A 84 18.52 9.78 0.60
C ASN A 84 17.47 10.57 1.39
N GLY A 85 16.88 11.60 0.77
CA GLY A 85 15.81 12.41 1.36
C GLY A 85 14.62 11.55 1.80
N MET A 86 14.30 10.45 1.11
CA MET A 86 13.20 9.55 1.51
C MET A 86 13.46 8.83 2.85
N THR A 87 14.72 8.57 3.21
CA THR A 87 15.05 8.03 4.54
C THR A 87 14.81 9.08 5.63
N GLN A 88 15.18 10.34 5.35
CA GLN A 88 14.87 11.46 6.23
C GLN A 88 13.36 11.71 6.33
N PHE A 89 12.64 11.63 5.20
CA PHE A 89 11.20 11.76 5.13
C PHE A 89 10.50 10.74 6.04
N ARG A 90 10.90 9.48 5.94
CA ARG A 90 10.38 8.41 6.81
C ARG A 90 10.67 8.69 8.28
N ALA A 91 11.89 9.06 8.64
CA ALA A 91 12.25 9.37 10.02
C ALA A 91 11.45 10.57 10.59
N LEU A 92 11.22 11.59 9.76
CA LEU A 92 10.42 12.76 10.12
C LEU A 92 8.93 12.41 10.28
N LEU A 93 8.37 11.57 9.40
CA LEU A 93 7.00 11.07 9.55
C LEU A 93 6.84 10.25 10.82
N ASP A 94 7.74 9.30 11.08
CA ASP A 94 7.70 8.48 12.29
C ASP A 94 7.77 9.36 13.55
N SER A 95 8.59 10.41 13.54
CA SER A 95 8.69 11.39 14.63
C SER A 95 7.40 12.21 14.78
N TYR A 96 6.84 12.69 13.67
CA TYR A 96 5.60 13.46 13.65
C TYR A 96 4.43 12.67 14.29
N PHE A 97 4.23 11.42 13.88
CA PHE A 97 3.18 10.58 14.44
C PHE A 97 3.44 10.22 15.91
N LYS A 98 4.68 9.88 16.30
CA LYS A 98 5.01 9.64 17.72
C LYS A 98 4.68 10.84 18.61
N ASN A 99 4.98 12.05 18.15
CA ASN A 99 4.74 13.28 18.91
C ASN A 99 3.26 13.67 18.94
N GLN A 100 2.47 13.38 17.90
CA GLN A 100 1.03 13.61 17.90
C GLN A 100 0.25 12.61 18.77
N HIS A 101 0.77 11.39 18.93
CA HIS A 101 0.10 10.31 19.67
C HIS A 101 0.70 10.07 21.08
N SER A 102 1.48 11.00 21.63
CA SER A 102 2.09 10.88 22.98
C SER A 102 1.08 10.93 24.16
N PHE A 103 -0.23 10.91 23.90
CA PHE A 103 -1.29 10.76 24.90
C PHE A 103 -2.22 9.59 24.53
N GLY A 104 -1.76 8.36 24.71
CA GLY A 104 -2.60 7.17 24.50
C GLY A 104 -1.88 5.88 24.88
N ASN A 105 -2.60 4.98 25.56
CA ASN A 105 -2.07 3.70 26.03
C ASN A 105 -1.87 2.77 24.81
N PRO A 106 -0.64 2.28 24.52
CA PRO A 106 -0.27 1.66 23.23
C PRO A 106 -0.92 0.30 22.93
N LEU A 107 -1.83 -0.19 23.78
CA LEU A 107 -2.40 -1.53 23.69
C LEU A 107 -3.91 -1.56 23.36
N LEU A 108 -4.60 -0.42 23.23
CA LEU A 108 -6.07 -0.44 23.20
C LEU A 108 -6.81 0.16 22.00
N GLU A 109 -6.26 1.02 21.13
CA GLU A 109 -7.16 1.74 20.20
C GLU A 109 -6.59 2.16 18.83
N HIS A 110 -5.73 1.39 18.14
CA HIS A 110 -5.17 1.88 16.86
C HIS A 110 -5.35 0.86 15.73
N SER A 111 -6.41 0.97 14.92
CA SER A 111 -6.46 0.17 13.68
C SER A 111 -7.20 0.76 12.48
N LYS A 112 -8.15 1.70 12.63
CA LYS A 112 -8.88 2.26 11.47
C LYS A 112 -8.90 3.79 11.39
N THR A 113 -9.13 4.47 12.49
CA THR A 113 -9.23 5.94 12.51
C THR A 113 -7.88 6.63 12.30
N ASP A 114 -6.80 6.06 12.85
CA ASP A 114 -5.44 6.62 12.73
C ASP A 114 -4.84 6.42 11.34
N GLN A 115 -5.21 5.33 10.64
CA GLN A 115 -4.76 5.10 9.26
C GLN A 115 -5.40 6.08 8.28
N ALA A 116 -6.69 6.39 8.45
CA ALA A 116 -7.38 7.41 7.65
C ALA A 116 -6.71 8.79 7.86
N ASN A 117 -6.43 9.16 9.11
CA ASN A 117 -5.77 10.43 9.44
C ASN A 117 -4.33 10.50 8.89
N THR A 118 -3.59 9.39 8.95
CA THR A 118 -2.23 9.29 8.39
C THR A 118 -2.25 9.45 6.87
N LEU A 119 -3.16 8.78 6.17
CA LEU A 119 -3.32 8.89 4.72
C LEU A 119 -3.74 10.31 4.33
N ASP A 120 -4.67 10.94 5.06
CA ASP A 120 -5.09 12.31 4.79
C ASP A 120 -3.94 13.32 4.94
N VAL A 121 -3.07 13.14 5.94
CA VAL A 121 -1.86 13.97 6.10
C VAL A 121 -0.92 13.77 4.92
N LEU A 122 -0.68 12.52 4.52
CA LEU A 122 0.17 12.21 3.37
C LEU A 122 -0.39 12.76 2.05
N LEU A 123 -1.69 12.63 1.82
CA LEU A 123 -2.37 13.17 0.65
C LEU A 123 -2.24 14.70 0.62
N LYS A 124 -2.47 15.38 1.75
CA LYS A 124 -2.29 16.84 1.84
C LYS A 124 -0.84 17.25 1.58
N LEU A 125 0.13 16.55 2.17
CA LEU A 125 1.55 16.83 1.95
C LEU A 125 1.93 16.65 0.48
N PHE A 126 1.45 15.59 -0.15
CA PHE A 126 1.80 15.28 -1.53
C PHE A 126 1.10 16.23 -2.50
N GLN A 127 -0.14 16.63 -2.20
CA GLN A 127 -0.85 17.68 -2.93
C GLN A 127 -0.12 19.03 -2.82
N GLN A 128 0.27 19.43 -1.61
CA GLN A 128 1.04 20.67 -1.40
C GLN A 128 2.38 20.66 -2.13
N ALA A 129 3.10 19.52 -2.12
CA ALA A 129 4.34 19.38 -2.86
C ALA A 129 4.11 19.53 -4.38
N ARG A 130 3.06 18.90 -4.92
CA ARG A 130 2.68 19.01 -6.32
C ARG A 130 2.31 20.45 -6.70
N ASP A 131 1.47 21.09 -5.89
CA ASP A 131 1.03 22.47 -6.15
C ASP A 131 2.21 23.44 -6.11
N ALA A 132 3.18 23.24 -5.20
CA ALA A 132 4.43 24.01 -5.17
C ALA A 132 5.31 23.75 -6.40
N LEU A 133 5.40 22.51 -6.88
CA LEU A 133 6.12 22.19 -8.12
C LEU A 133 5.50 22.86 -9.36
N GLU A 134 4.17 22.99 -9.41
CA GLU A 134 3.49 23.71 -10.48
C GLU A 134 3.67 25.23 -10.36
N GLN A 135 3.51 25.79 -9.16
CA GLN A 135 3.51 27.25 -8.92
C GLN A 135 4.92 27.86 -8.85
N ASP A 136 5.83 27.23 -8.10
CA ASP A 136 7.15 27.79 -7.78
C ASP A 136 8.20 27.37 -8.81
N TYR A 137 8.07 26.17 -9.39
CA TYR A 137 9.02 25.61 -10.37
C TYR A 137 8.48 25.66 -11.81
N GLY A 138 7.21 26.02 -12.01
CA GLY A 138 6.61 26.20 -13.34
C GLY A 138 6.48 24.91 -14.15
N LEU A 139 6.39 23.75 -13.50
CA LEU A 139 6.29 22.46 -14.17
C LEU A 139 4.87 22.19 -14.69
N ASP A 140 4.74 21.69 -15.93
CA ASP A 140 3.44 21.20 -16.46
C ASP A 140 3.16 19.79 -15.93
N LEU A 141 2.53 19.73 -14.76
CA LEU A 141 2.22 18.47 -14.08
C LEU A 141 0.92 17.81 -14.54
N ASN A 142 0.15 18.45 -15.43
CA ASN A 142 -1.12 17.92 -15.93
C ASN A 142 -0.94 16.66 -16.79
N ARG A 143 0.29 16.41 -17.24
CA ARG A 143 0.70 15.23 -18.01
C ARG A 143 1.22 14.09 -17.14
N ILE A 144 1.22 14.26 -15.82
CA ILE A 144 1.74 13.28 -14.86
C ILE A 144 0.63 12.89 -13.90
N VAL A 145 0.40 11.59 -13.73
CA VAL A 145 -0.52 11.08 -12.70
C VAL A 145 0.27 10.81 -11.41
N PHE A 146 -0.06 11.53 -10.35
CA PHE A 146 0.48 11.35 -9.00
C PHE A 146 -0.43 10.44 -8.17
N PHE A 147 0.12 9.43 -7.50
CA PHE A 147 -0.68 8.56 -6.63
C PHE A 147 0.18 7.87 -5.57
N ILE A 148 -0.47 7.20 -4.63
CA ILE A 148 0.19 6.43 -3.57
C ILE A 148 0.02 4.94 -3.89
N HIS A 149 1.14 4.22 -3.98
CA HIS A 149 1.14 2.76 -4.15
C HIS A 149 1.33 2.07 -2.81
N MET A 150 0.34 1.28 -2.41
CA MET A 150 0.41 0.39 -1.24
C MET A 150 0.11 -1.05 -1.68
N PRO A 151 1.09 -1.96 -1.64
CA PRO A 151 0.92 -3.34 -2.13
C PRO A 151 -0.25 -4.09 -1.48
N THR A 152 -0.54 -3.79 -0.22
CA THR A 152 -1.60 -4.46 0.56
C THR A 152 -2.96 -3.77 0.44
N GLN A 153 -3.03 -2.58 -0.17
CA GLN A 153 -4.23 -1.73 -0.24
C GLN A 153 -4.37 -1.07 -1.62
N PRO A 154 -4.69 -1.84 -2.68
CA PRO A 154 -4.76 -1.32 -4.05
C PRO A 154 -5.84 -0.23 -4.23
N GLN A 155 -6.86 -0.19 -3.36
CA GLN A 155 -7.87 0.88 -3.36
C GLN A 155 -7.27 2.27 -3.08
N ILE A 156 -6.15 2.35 -2.38
CA ILE A 156 -5.48 3.62 -2.08
C ILE A 156 -4.93 4.24 -3.35
N GLU A 157 -4.44 3.44 -4.31
CA GLU A 157 -3.99 3.97 -5.61
C GLU A 157 -5.11 4.72 -6.33
N PHE A 158 -6.31 4.15 -6.33
CA PHE A 158 -7.47 4.73 -6.98
C PHE A 158 -7.91 6.04 -6.29
N GLN A 159 -8.04 6.01 -4.96
CA GLN A 159 -8.48 7.17 -4.18
C GLN A 159 -7.45 8.30 -4.21
N SER A 160 -6.18 7.96 -4.03
CA SER A 160 -5.08 8.94 -4.08
C SER A 160 -4.94 9.55 -5.47
N ALA A 161 -5.13 8.80 -6.56
CA ALA A 161 -5.09 9.40 -7.90
C ALA A 161 -6.24 10.39 -8.15
N ILE A 162 -7.44 10.15 -7.59
CA ILE A 162 -8.58 11.07 -7.70
C ILE A 162 -8.34 12.35 -6.88
N SER A 163 -7.86 12.22 -5.64
CA SER A 163 -7.54 13.37 -4.79
C SER A 163 -6.31 14.14 -5.31
N LEU A 164 -5.35 13.35 -5.80
CA LEU A 164 -4.07 13.71 -6.42
C LEU A 164 -4.24 14.70 -7.55
N ASN A 165 -5.02 14.32 -8.55
CA ASN A 165 -4.89 14.86 -9.90
C ASN A 165 -6.19 15.51 -10.40
N PRO A 166 -6.10 16.64 -11.13
CA PRO A 166 -7.26 17.18 -11.82
C PRO A 166 -7.80 16.18 -12.85
N GLU A 167 -9.00 16.46 -13.35
CA GLU A 167 -9.57 15.63 -14.42
C GLU A 167 -8.71 15.72 -15.68
N SER A 168 -8.14 14.60 -16.09
CA SER A 168 -7.36 14.50 -17.33
C SER A 168 -7.59 13.15 -18.02
N PRO A 169 -7.36 13.05 -19.34
CA PRO A 169 -7.45 11.79 -20.08
C PRO A 169 -6.51 10.72 -19.50
N LEU A 170 -5.31 11.12 -19.09
CA LEU A 170 -4.31 10.22 -18.51
C LEU A 170 -4.77 9.68 -17.15
N ARG A 171 -5.40 10.52 -16.32
CA ARG A 171 -6.03 10.06 -15.06
C ARG A 171 -7.14 9.05 -15.36
N GLN A 172 -7.99 9.30 -16.35
CA GLN A 172 -9.06 8.35 -16.72
C GLN A 172 -8.49 7.01 -17.20
N GLN A 173 -7.42 7.04 -18.00
CA GLN A 173 -6.71 5.84 -18.45
C GLN A 173 -6.15 5.04 -17.27
N PHE A 174 -5.51 5.72 -16.30
CA PHE A 174 -5.03 5.10 -15.07
C PHE A 174 -6.19 4.43 -14.31
N LEU A 175 -7.27 5.15 -14.04
CA LEU A 175 -8.42 4.64 -13.29
C LEU A 175 -9.06 3.43 -14.00
N PHE A 176 -9.16 3.45 -15.32
CA PHE A 176 -9.67 2.32 -16.11
C PHE A 176 -8.78 1.08 -16.02
N SER A 177 -7.45 1.27 -16.00
CA SER A 177 -6.49 0.16 -15.83
C SER A 177 -6.59 -0.52 -14.46
N LYS A 178 -7.04 0.22 -13.44
CA LYS A 178 -7.17 -0.27 -12.07
C LYS A 178 -8.54 -0.86 -11.76
N GLN A 179 -9.51 -0.77 -12.68
CA GLN A 179 -10.81 -1.41 -12.49
C GLN A 179 -10.66 -2.94 -12.42
N PRO A 180 -11.39 -3.61 -11.51
CA PRO A 180 -11.25 -5.05 -11.26
C PRO A 180 -11.57 -5.93 -12.47
N ALA A 181 -12.28 -5.41 -13.49
CA ALA A 181 -12.56 -6.12 -14.73
C ALA A 181 -11.36 -6.19 -15.69
N ASN A 182 -10.37 -5.31 -15.55
CA ASN A 182 -9.23 -5.15 -16.47
C ASN A 182 -7.89 -5.60 -15.89
N GLN A 183 -7.86 -5.99 -14.61
CA GLN A 183 -6.67 -6.60 -14.05
C GLN A 183 -6.60 -8.04 -14.55
N PRO A 184 -5.53 -8.47 -15.25
CA PRO A 184 -5.31 -9.90 -15.44
C PRO A 184 -5.31 -10.51 -14.05
N ALA A 185 -6.07 -11.58 -13.84
CA ALA A 185 -6.11 -12.29 -12.57
C ALA A 185 -4.66 -12.63 -12.19
N MET A 186 -4.04 -11.79 -11.35
CA MET A 186 -2.81 -12.16 -10.68
C MET A 186 -3.23 -13.33 -9.81
N SER A 187 -2.89 -14.54 -10.26
CA SER A 187 -2.79 -15.68 -9.39
C SER A 187 -1.88 -15.23 -8.25
N LYS A 188 -2.49 -14.92 -7.10
CA LYS A 188 -1.77 -14.60 -5.87
C LYS A 188 -1.08 -15.88 -5.43
N SER A 189 0.05 -16.18 -6.04
CA SER A 189 0.93 -17.24 -5.58
C SER A 189 1.50 -16.78 -4.24
N PHE A 190 0.87 -17.20 -3.15
CA PHE A 190 1.38 -16.97 -1.82
C PHE A 190 2.62 -17.87 -1.63
N LYS A 191 3.80 -17.27 -1.50
CA LYS A 191 4.98 -18.01 -1.03
C LYS A 191 4.82 -18.24 0.48
N LEU A 192 4.18 -19.35 0.83
CA LEU A 192 3.96 -19.76 2.22
C LEU A 192 5.20 -20.44 2.77
N ASN A 193 5.68 -19.99 3.93
CA ASN A 193 6.71 -20.71 4.69
C ASN A 193 6.07 -21.91 5.44
N GLN A 194 6.86 -22.71 6.16
CA GLN A 194 6.32 -23.88 6.87
C GLN A 194 5.36 -23.47 8.00
N ASN A 195 5.69 -22.41 8.74
CA ASN A 195 4.85 -21.87 9.82
C ASN A 195 3.48 -21.37 9.31
N ASP A 196 3.46 -20.74 8.14
CA ASP A 196 2.23 -20.29 7.46
C ASP A 196 1.32 -21.48 7.13
N LYS A 197 1.90 -22.59 6.69
CA LYS A 197 1.16 -23.82 6.38
C LYS A 197 0.62 -24.47 7.64
N ASP A 198 1.42 -24.52 8.69
CA ASP A 198 1.03 -25.11 9.98
C ASP A 198 -0.15 -24.30 10.58
N LEU A 199 -0.07 -22.96 10.58
CA LEU A 199 -1.16 -22.08 11.01
C LEU A 199 -2.44 -22.24 10.18
N LEU A 200 -2.34 -22.40 8.85
CA LEU A 200 -3.50 -22.65 7.99
C LEU A 200 -4.12 -24.02 8.24
N ILE A 201 -3.30 -25.03 8.53
CA ILE A 201 -3.76 -26.37 8.91
C ILE A 201 -4.48 -26.32 10.25
N ASP A 202 -3.93 -25.63 11.25
CA ASP A 202 -4.53 -25.47 12.57
C ASP A 202 -5.88 -24.73 12.44
N LEU A 203 -5.92 -23.63 11.68
CA LEU A 203 -7.15 -22.91 11.37
C LEU A 203 -8.20 -23.81 10.69
N ALA A 204 -7.78 -24.64 9.73
CA ALA A 204 -8.68 -25.57 9.04
C ALA A 204 -9.22 -26.67 9.97
N GLN A 205 -8.44 -27.10 10.96
CA GLN A 205 -8.87 -28.07 11.97
C GLN A 205 -9.89 -27.46 12.93
N LEU A 206 -9.68 -26.20 13.37
CA LEU A 206 -10.64 -25.48 14.23
C LEU A 206 -12.04 -25.41 13.61
N VAL A 207 -12.09 -25.27 12.29
CA VAL A 207 -13.33 -25.09 11.51
C VAL A 207 -13.99 -26.44 11.15
N LYS A 208 -13.31 -27.57 11.33
CA LYS A 208 -13.81 -28.92 10.98
C LYS A 208 -14.60 -29.62 12.10
N LEU A 209 -14.79 -28.99 13.26
CA LEU A 209 -15.55 -29.56 14.38
C LEU A 209 -17.01 -29.84 13.99
N GLU A 210 -17.56 -30.98 14.43
CA GLU A 210 -18.90 -31.48 14.04
C GLU A 210 -20.06 -30.55 14.45
N ALA A 211 -19.86 -29.71 15.46
CA ALA A 211 -20.75 -28.62 15.81
C ALA A 211 -19.98 -27.30 15.68
N TYR A 212 -20.23 -26.56 14.60
CA TYR A 212 -19.61 -25.26 14.39
C TYR A 212 -20.13 -24.26 15.43
N ASP A 213 -19.26 -23.86 16.35
CA ASP A 213 -19.51 -22.79 17.31
C ASP A 213 -18.54 -21.64 17.01
N TYR A 214 -19.08 -20.54 16.49
CA TYR A 214 -18.29 -19.37 16.10
C TYR A 214 -17.57 -18.74 17.31
N LEU A 215 -18.13 -18.84 18.52
CA LEU A 215 -17.52 -18.28 19.73
C LEU A 215 -16.32 -19.13 20.15
N HIS A 216 -16.45 -20.46 20.05
CA HIS A 216 -15.34 -21.38 20.26
C HIS A 216 -14.23 -21.17 19.23
N VAL A 217 -14.59 -21.07 17.94
CA VAL A 217 -13.64 -20.83 16.84
C VAL A 217 -12.94 -19.48 16.99
N ALA A 218 -13.65 -18.42 17.41
CA ALA A 218 -13.07 -17.12 17.70
C ALA A 218 -12.07 -17.16 18.86
N HIS A 219 -12.43 -17.84 19.95
CA HIS A 219 -11.54 -18.01 21.09
C HIS A 219 -10.27 -18.79 20.72
N GLN A 220 -10.40 -19.87 19.93
CA GLN A 220 -9.25 -20.64 19.47
C GLN A 220 -8.37 -19.84 18.50
N ALA A 221 -8.96 -19.06 17.59
CA ALA A 221 -8.21 -18.15 16.74
C ALA A 221 -7.49 -17.07 17.53
N TYR A 222 -8.08 -16.56 18.62
CA TYR A 222 -7.41 -15.64 19.53
C TYR A 222 -6.17 -16.29 20.16
N LEU A 223 -6.24 -17.56 20.59
CA LEU A 223 -5.07 -18.27 21.11
C LEU A 223 -3.93 -18.37 20.07
N LEU A 224 -4.25 -18.58 18.80
CA LEU A 224 -3.25 -18.57 17.72
C LEU A 224 -2.55 -17.21 17.58
N THR A 225 -3.22 -16.10 17.90
CA THR A 225 -2.58 -14.76 17.87
C THR A 225 -1.54 -14.56 18.97
N LEU A 226 -1.59 -15.37 20.03
CA LEU A 226 -0.67 -15.29 21.16
C LEU A 226 0.59 -16.15 20.96
N GLU A 227 0.66 -16.93 19.89
CA GLU A 227 1.82 -17.76 19.62
C GLU A 227 3.06 -16.91 19.23
N PRO A 228 4.27 -17.28 19.69
CA PRO A 228 5.48 -16.49 19.42
C PRO A 228 5.76 -16.28 17.92
N HIS A 229 5.41 -17.25 17.09
CA HIS A 229 5.67 -17.25 15.66
C HIS A 229 4.53 -16.65 14.83
N PHE A 230 3.45 -16.19 15.49
CA PHE A 230 2.31 -15.55 14.81
C PHE A 230 2.71 -14.25 14.12
N VAL A 231 3.60 -13.47 14.75
CA VAL A 231 4.10 -12.19 14.23
C VAL A 231 4.92 -12.37 12.95
N ASP A 232 5.53 -13.54 12.77
CA ASP A 232 6.35 -13.89 11.61
C ASP A 232 5.54 -14.56 10.48
N ALA A 233 4.25 -14.80 10.68
CA ALA A 233 3.37 -15.41 9.69
C ALA A 233 3.02 -14.42 8.56
N ASN A 234 2.53 -14.93 7.43
CA ASN A 234 2.05 -14.11 6.33
C ASN A 234 0.95 -13.14 6.81
N LEU A 235 1.08 -11.86 6.47
CA LEU A 235 0.15 -10.81 6.93
C LEU A 235 -1.33 -11.11 6.59
N TYR A 236 -1.60 -11.80 5.48
CA TYR A 236 -2.96 -12.19 5.12
C TYR A 236 -3.51 -13.31 6.02
N ILE A 237 -2.65 -14.23 6.48
CA ILE A 237 -2.99 -15.27 7.46
C ILE A 237 -3.20 -14.61 8.83
N GLN A 238 -2.32 -13.71 9.24
CA GLN A 238 -2.48 -12.94 10.48
C GLN A 238 -3.82 -12.19 10.51
N LYS A 239 -4.17 -11.50 9.42
CA LYS A 239 -5.45 -10.79 9.29
C LYS A 239 -6.65 -11.72 9.31
N LEU A 240 -6.55 -12.90 8.69
CA LEU A 240 -7.61 -13.91 8.73
C LEU A 240 -7.85 -14.39 10.17
N ILE A 241 -6.78 -14.74 10.89
CA ILE A 241 -6.84 -15.21 12.28
C ILE A 241 -7.37 -14.11 13.21
N GLN A 242 -6.90 -12.87 13.07
CA GLN A 242 -7.40 -11.72 13.85
C GLN A 242 -8.88 -11.42 13.57
N HIS A 243 -9.33 -11.55 12.33
CA HIS A 243 -10.73 -11.36 11.98
C HIS A 243 -11.61 -12.46 12.59
N ILE A 244 -11.12 -13.70 12.64
CA ILE A 244 -11.80 -14.80 13.32
C ILE A 244 -11.83 -14.59 14.83
N ALA A 245 -10.72 -14.15 15.43
CA ALA A 245 -10.66 -13.81 16.85
C ALA A 245 -11.65 -12.70 17.24
N ALA A 246 -11.86 -11.72 16.35
CA ALA A 246 -12.77 -10.59 16.57
C ALA A 246 -14.27 -10.92 16.40
N MET A 247 -14.64 -12.16 16.02
CA MET A 247 -16.06 -12.54 15.94
C MET A 247 -16.76 -12.52 17.30
N ALA A 248 -16.00 -12.67 18.39
CA ALA A 248 -16.52 -12.68 19.76
C ALA A 248 -16.79 -11.28 20.35
N THR A 249 -16.37 -10.20 19.68
CA THR A 249 -16.43 -8.83 20.23
C THR A 249 -17.72 -8.08 19.95
N GLU A 250 -18.58 -8.51 19.02
CA GLU A 250 -19.86 -7.85 18.73
C GLU A 250 -21.04 -8.58 19.39
N ILE A 251 -21.87 -7.81 20.11
CA ILE A 251 -22.97 -8.29 20.98
C ILE A 251 -24.09 -8.98 20.18
N ASP A 252 -24.22 -8.69 18.88
CA ASP A 252 -25.29 -9.19 18.01
C ASP A 252 -24.88 -10.35 17.10
N GLY A 253 -23.62 -10.79 17.12
CA GLY A 253 -23.11 -11.86 16.24
C GLY A 253 -23.11 -11.51 14.74
N SER A 254 -23.34 -10.24 14.38
CA SER A 254 -23.41 -9.74 13.00
C SER A 254 -22.13 -9.93 12.18
N CYS A 255 -20.98 -10.02 12.84
CA CYS A 255 -19.68 -10.23 12.23
C CYS A 255 -19.21 -11.70 12.27
N ALA A 256 -20.07 -12.63 12.72
CA ALA A 256 -19.71 -14.05 12.74
C ALA A 256 -19.59 -14.60 11.32
N MET A 257 -18.38 -14.93 10.89
CA MET A 257 -18.20 -15.60 9.61
C MET A 257 -18.73 -17.03 9.71
N THR A 258 -19.24 -17.52 8.59
CA THR A 258 -19.69 -18.91 8.49
C THR A 258 -18.51 -19.86 8.30
N GLN A 259 -18.70 -21.12 8.67
CA GLN A 259 -17.73 -22.20 8.41
C GLN A 259 -17.27 -22.23 6.94
N ALA A 260 -18.21 -22.06 6.01
CA ALA A 260 -17.94 -22.05 4.57
C ALA A 260 -17.08 -20.85 4.14
N GLU A 261 -17.29 -19.68 4.75
CA GLU A 261 -16.53 -18.48 4.45
C GLU A 261 -15.09 -18.57 4.93
N ILE A 262 -14.86 -19.13 6.13
CA ILE A 262 -13.51 -19.36 6.64
C ILE A 262 -12.77 -20.37 5.76
N GLN A 263 -13.43 -21.47 5.38
CA GLN A 263 -12.84 -22.48 4.48
C GLN A 263 -12.50 -21.93 3.10
N GLU A 264 -13.36 -21.07 2.54
CA GLU A 264 -13.09 -20.46 1.24
C GLU A 264 -11.89 -19.50 1.30
N ARG A 265 -11.75 -18.74 2.39
CA ARG A 265 -10.57 -17.88 2.60
C ARG A 265 -9.28 -18.69 2.83
N ILE A 266 -9.35 -19.86 3.47
CA ILE A 266 -8.20 -20.77 3.60
C ILE A 266 -7.78 -21.31 2.22
N ARG A 267 -8.73 -21.73 1.39
CA ARG A 267 -8.46 -22.26 0.04
C ARG A 267 -7.78 -21.27 -0.90
N GLN A 268 -7.89 -19.96 -0.63
CA GLN A 268 -7.18 -18.93 -1.41
C GLN A 268 -5.66 -19.02 -1.26
N PHE A 269 -5.16 -19.68 -0.21
CA PHE A 269 -3.73 -19.91 0.04
C PHE A 269 -3.23 -21.24 -0.55
N GLU A 270 -4.12 -22.15 -0.96
CA GLU A 270 -3.78 -23.45 -1.56
C GLU A 270 -3.66 -23.40 -3.10
N ARG A 271 -4.01 -22.28 -3.73
CA ARG A 271 -3.95 -22.04 -5.18
C ARG A 271 -2.69 -21.29 -5.59
#